data_AF-D7BJ18-F1
#
_entry.id   AF-D7BJ18-F1
#
_cell.length_a   1.000
_cell.length_b   1.000
_cell.length_c   1.000
_cell.angle_alpha   90.00
_cell.angle_beta   90.00
_cell.angle_gamma   90.00
#
_symmetry.space_group_name_H-M   'P 1'
#
loop_
_entity.id
_entity.type
_entity.pdbx_description
1 polymer ?
#
loop_
_entity_poly.entity_id
_entity_poly.type
_entity_poly.pdbx_seq_one_letter_code
_entity_poly.pdbx_strand_id
1 'polypeptide(L)'
;MEELEGVLREVARHVLGLPAEARGPVPSVKKVLQALPPNFKETLAIPSGRDGESAKTSPRETTAGEVVEIGSRPPAAQPDGEMQMPVHDRDLLRRLQQCEKKFQQKADAAAKLKASLEKVERARQEAESAKGKAQQEAAELRKALSRVAEEESQLRTQLEETRQALHKAQAENATFQTAKAALEEQIRGQKRRVDELEARVRELESIAEQKKHLEAQLYRLKSFQQALPEPFPPEALLRVLVLDYPRLGGKAEERVIALIEGYQALLEGKGHPAFDHSNRELIMGEPEGIVLLGLEQLLLDLAGLPLARWLRTHAFRLEALLLEGRRPSSPRVREE
;
A
#
# COMPACT_ATOMS: atom_id res chain seq x y z
N MET A 1 16.56 -1.94 -21.56
CA MET A 1 15.65 -1.18 -20.67
C MET A 1 14.43 -0.67 -21.43
N GLU A 2 14.59 -0.13 -22.64
CA GLU A 2 13.47 0.38 -23.48
C GLU A 2 12.45 -0.71 -23.88
N GLU A 3 12.90 -1.95 -24.11
CA GLU A 3 12.03 -3.07 -24.49
C GLU A 3 11.08 -3.51 -23.35
N LEU A 4 11.54 -3.44 -22.10
CA LEU A 4 10.74 -3.79 -20.92
C LEU A 4 9.65 -2.75 -20.63
N GLU A 5 9.93 -1.48 -20.90
CA GLU A 5 8.94 -0.41 -20.79
C GLU A 5 7.86 -0.51 -21.87
N GLY A 6 8.20 -1.00 -23.06
CA GLY A 6 7.24 -1.28 -24.14
C GLY A 6 6.22 -2.35 -23.72
N VAL A 7 6.72 -3.48 -23.21
CA VAL A 7 5.88 -4.62 -22.79
C VAL A 7 4.96 -4.25 -21.61
N LEU A 8 5.46 -3.50 -20.62
CA LEU A 8 4.64 -3.05 -19.49
C LEU A 8 3.52 -2.09 -19.92
N ARG A 9 3.77 -1.25 -20.93
CA ARG A 9 2.75 -0.34 -21.48
C ARG A 9 1.68 -1.08 -22.28
N GLU A 10 2.05 -2.15 -23.00
CA GLU A 10 1.09 -2.99 -23.72
C GLU A 10 0.17 -3.75 -22.76
N VAL A 11 0.73 -4.34 -21.70
CA VAL A 11 -0.03 -5.05 -20.67
C VAL A 11 -1.00 -4.10 -19.94
N ALA A 12 -0.54 -2.90 -19.57
CA ALA A 12 -1.40 -1.91 -18.93
C ALA A 12 -2.54 -1.43 -19.84
N ARG A 13 -2.31 -1.32 -21.14
CA ARG A 13 -3.33 -0.94 -22.14
C ARG A 13 -4.37 -2.04 -22.35
N HIS A 14 -3.94 -3.30 -22.33
CA HIS A 14 -4.84 -4.44 -22.50
C HIS A 14 -5.80 -4.62 -21.32
N VAL A 15 -5.31 -4.33 -20.10
CA VAL A 15 -6.11 -4.38 -18.86
C VAL A 15 -7.13 -3.24 -18.79
N LEU A 16 -6.88 -2.11 -19.46
CA LEU A 16 -7.73 -0.92 -19.41
C LEU A 16 -8.69 -0.77 -20.60
N GLY A 17 -8.70 -1.71 -21.57
CA GLY A 17 -9.67 -1.75 -22.66
C GLY A 17 -9.62 -0.56 -23.63
N LEU A 18 -8.44 0.05 -23.83
CA LEU A 18 -8.28 1.23 -24.68
C LEU A 18 -7.91 0.85 -26.14
N PRO A 19 -8.52 1.48 -27.16
CA PRO A 19 -8.25 1.15 -28.57
C PRO A 19 -6.85 1.61 -29.04
N ALA A 20 -6.31 0.88 -30.01
CA ALA A 20 -4.95 1.05 -30.53
C ALA A 20 -4.79 2.31 -31.41
N GLU A 21 -3.86 3.16 -30.98
CA GLU A 21 -3.16 4.26 -31.67
C GLU A 21 -3.95 5.31 -32.48
N ALA A 22 -3.79 6.57 -32.06
CA ALA A 22 -3.57 7.68 -32.98
C ALA A 22 -2.30 8.42 -32.53
N ARG A 23 -1.29 8.44 -33.40
CA ARG A 23 -0.07 9.22 -33.25
C ARG A 23 -0.42 10.72 -33.20
N GLY A 24 -0.22 11.35 -32.06
CA GLY A 24 -0.37 12.80 -31.90
C GLY A 24 -0.22 13.24 -30.43
N PRO A 25 0.28 14.45 -30.16
CA PRO A 25 0.54 14.92 -28.80
C PRO A 25 -0.78 15.23 -28.08
N VAL A 26 -1.04 14.56 -26.96
CA VAL A 26 -2.29 14.71 -26.20
C VAL A 26 -2.21 15.94 -25.28
N PRO A 27 -3.22 16.84 -25.27
CA PRO A 27 -3.31 17.94 -24.33
C PRO A 27 -3.75 17.45 -22.94
N SER A 28 -3.36 18.22 -21.94
CA SER A 28 -3.40 17.93 -20.51
C SER A 28 -4.78 17.53 -19.93
N VAL A 29 -4.72 16.48 -19.10
CA VAL A 29 -5.78 15.78 -18.34
C VAL A 29 -6.66 16.70 -17.46
N LYS A 30 -6.31 17.98 -17.29
CA LYS A 30 -7.07 18.96 -16.50
C LYS A 30 -8.41 19.36 -17.11
N LYS A 31 -8.64 19.18 -18.41
CA LYS A 31 -9.90 19.58 -19.06
C LYS A 31 -11.02 18.52 -19.04
N VAL A 32 -10.69 17.25 -18.78
CA VAL A 32 -11.69 16.17 -18.80
C VAL A 32 -12.40 16.02 -17.45
N LEU A 33 -11.81 16.51 -16.36
CA LEU A 33 -12.40 16.49 -15.01
C LEU A 33 -13.43 17.60 -14.73
N GLN A 34 -13.69 18.49 -15.69
CA GLN A 34 -14.63 19.61 -15.53
C GLN A 34 -16.02 19.38 -16.16
N ALA A 35 -16.29 18.18 -16.70
CA ALA A 35 -17.56 17.86 -17.34
C ALA A 35 -18.23 16.63 -16.69
N LEU A 36 -18.69 16.78 -15.45
CA LEU A 36 -19.66 15.88 -14.82
C LEU A 36 -20.71 16.71 -14.06
N PRO A 37 -22.01 16.41 -14.22
CA PRO A 37 -23.10 17.24 -13.71
C PRO A 37 -23.28 17.08 -12.20
N PRO A 38 -23.66 18.14 -11.45
CA PRO A 38 -24.04 18.02 -10.06
C PRO A 38 -25.54 17.68 -9.99
N ASN A 39 -25.89 16.49 -9.54
CA ASN A 39 -27.22 16.21 -8.99
C ASN A 39 -27.20 14.86 -8.27
N PHE A 40 -26.77 14.86 -7.01
CA PHE A 40 -27.06 13.80 -6.02
C PHE A 40 -26.81 14.35 -4.61
N LYS A 41 -27.58 15.36 -4.22
CA LYS A 41 -27.77 15.78 -2.83
C LYS A 41 -29.17 16.33 -2.70
N GLU A 42 -30.13 15.44 -2.44
CA GLU A 42 -31.50 15.65 -1.94
C GLU A 42 -32.26 14.37 -2.30
N THR A 43 -32.35 13.36 -1.42
CA THR A 43 -33.44 13.31 -0.44
C THR A 43 -33.19 12.09 0.47
N LEU A 44 -32.78 12.34 1.71
CA LEU A 44 -32.98 11.41 2.82
C LEU A 44 -33.90 12.13 3.79
N ALA A 45 -35.20 11.91 3.64
CA ALA A 45 -36.20 12.25 4.64
C ALA A 45 -36.99 10.97 4.95
N ILE A 46 -36.77 10.47 6.16
CA ILE A 46 -37.51 9.37 6.79
C ILE A 46 -38.95 9.86 7.07
N PRO A 47 -39.99 9.05 6.84
CA PRO A 47 -41.37 9.44 7.12
C PRO A 47 -41.69 9.23 8.61
N SER A 48 -42.15 10.30 9.25
CA SER A 48 -43.00 10.28 10.45
C SER A 48 -44.18 11.19 10.07
N GLY A 49 -45.46 10.90 10.26
CA GLY A 49 -46.15 9.97 11.14
C GLY A 49 -47.29 10.78 11.77
N ARG A 50 -48.56 10.42 11.45
CA ARG A 50 -49.83 10.89 12.05
C ARG A 50 -50.24 12.35 11.72
N ASP A 51 -51.51 12.72 11.51
CA ASP A 51 -52.81 12.19 11.94
C ASP A 51 -53.94 12.55 10.94
N GLY A 52 -54.96 11.68 10.90
CA GLY A 52 -56.37 12.05 10.63
C GLY A 52 -56.74 12.34 9.17
N GLU A 53 -57.88 11.98 8.60
CA GLU A 53 -59.12 11.36 9.07
C GLU A 53 -59.89 10.86 7.83
N SER A 54 -60.65 9.78 8.04
CA SER A 54 -61.82 9.36 7.27
C SER A 54 -61.63 8.79 5.85
N ALA A 55 -61.55 7.46 5.80
CA ALA A 55 -62.19 6.67 4.77
C ALA A 55 -63.46 6.05 5.35
N LYS A 56 -64.60 6.17 4.64
CA LYS A 56 -65.69 5.17 4.57
C LYS A 56 -66.79 5.67 3.61
N THR A 57 -66.89 5.09 2.42
CA THR A 57 -67.87 4.06 2.01
C THR A 57 -69.32 4.54 1.96
N SER A 58 -69.81 4.70 0.73
CA SER A 58 -71.03 4.18 0.09
C SER A 58 -72.36 4.02 0.84
N PRO A 59 -73.49 4.03 0.09
CA PRO A 59 -74.78 4.55 0.55
C PRO A 59 -75.81 3.48 0.94
N ARG A 60 -76.87 3.99 1.59
CA ARG A 60 -78.27 3.50 1.62
C ARG A 60 -78.61 2.51 2.74
N GLU A 61 -79.51 2.93 3.65
CA GLU A 61 -80.82 2.30 3.86
C GLU A 61 -81.72 3.12 4.82
N THR A 62 -83.01 2.89 4.63
CA THR A 62 -84.25 3.50 5.15
C THR A 62 -84.53 3.33 6.65
N THR A 63 -85.26 4.27 7.29
CA THR A 63 -86.65 4.11 7.80
C THR A 63 -87.11 5.20 8.80
N ALA A 64 -88.41 5.54 8.69
CA ALA A 64 -89.39 5.92 9.72
C ALA A 64 -89.50 7.36 10.30
N GLY A 65 -90.74 7.86 10.29
CA GLY A 65 -91.29 8.95 11.12
C GLY A 65 -91.92 10.07 10.27
N GLU A 66 -93.24 10.07 9.99
CA GLU A 66 -94.30 10.84 10.70
C GLU A 66 -94.23 12.37 10.39
N VAL A 67 -95.25 13.16 10.03
CA VAL A 67 -96.71 13.22 10.27
C VAL A 67 -97.29 14.28 9.28
N VAL A 68 -98.49 14.02 8.75
CA VAL A 68 -99.63 14.92 8.40
C VAL A 68 -99.37 16.28 7.70
N GLU A 69 -100.00 16.51 6.55
CA GLU A 69 -101.00 17.59 6.42
C GLU A 69 -101.96 17.41 5.24
N ILE A 70 -103.21 17.72 5.55
CA ILE A 70 -104.44 17.58 4.77
C ILE A 70 -104.67 18.89 3.99
N GLY A 71 -104.95 18.80 2.69
CA GLY A 71 -105.32 19.94 1.87
C GLY A 71 -106.33 19.55 0.80
N SER A 72 -107.60 19.45 1.18
CA SER A 72 -108.75 19.21 0.30
C SER A 72 -109.19 20.53 -0.34
N ARG A 73 -109.55 20.54 -1.64
CA ARG A 73 -110.82 21.12 -2.13
C ARG A 73 -111.04 20.93 -3.65
N PRO A 74 -112.15 20.29 -4.06
CA PRO A 74 -112.80 20.52 -5.36
C PRO A 74 -114.02 21.45 -5.21
N PRO A 75 -114.44 22.22 -6.24
CA PRO A 75 -115.73 22.88 -6.24
C PRO A 75 -116.80 22.03 -6.94
N ALA A 76 -117.99 22.22 -6.39
CA ALA A 76 -119.24 21.56 -6.66
C ALA A 76 -119.93 22.00 -7.96
N ALA A 77 -120.76 21.12 -8.50
CA ALA A 77 -122.05 21.47 -9.10
C ALA A 77 -122.95 20.23 -9.07
N GLN A 78 -123.95 20.23 -8.19
CA GLN A 78 -125.21 19.50 -8.41
C GLN A 78 -126.02 20.28 -9.48
N PRO A 79 -127.03 19.69 -10.12
CA PRO A 79 -128.32 19.59 -9.44
C PRO A 79 -129.07 18.26 -9.63
N ASP A 80 -129.98 18.14 -8.68
CA ASP A 80 -131.10 17.23 -8.50
C ASP A 80 -131.86 16.79 -9.76
N GLY A 81 -132.39 15.57 -9.65
CA GLY A 81 -133.31 14.97 -10.61
C GLY A 81 -133.80 13.64 -10.07
N GLU A 82 -134.69 13.70 -9.08
CA GLU A 82 -135.50 12.55 -8.66
C GLU A 82 -136.36 12.08 -9.84
N MET A 83 -136.11 10.86 -10.31
CA MET A 83 -137.10 10.08 -11.06
C MET A 83 -136.94 8.61 -10.71
N GLN A 84 -138.02 8.04 -10.17
CA GLN A 84 -138.20 6.61 -9.93
C GLN A 84 -138.13 5.86 -11.26
N MET A 85 -137.23 4.89 -11.34
CA MET A 85 -137.14 3.87 -12.40
C MET A 85 -136.78 2.53 -11.73
N PRO A 86 -137.27 1.39 -12.24
CA PRO A 86 -137.40 0.15 -11.49
C PRO A 86 -136.07 -0.41 -10.96
N VAL A 87 -136.13 -1.02 -9.78
CA VAL A 87 -134.99 -1.51 -8.96
C VAL A 87 -134.06 -2.48 -9.72
N HIS A 88 -134.47 -3.03 -10.87
CA HIS A 88 -133.68 -4.03 -11.61
C HIS A 88 -132.60 -3.48 -12.56
N ASP A 89 -132.80 -2.30 -13.17
CA ASP A 89 -131.83 -1.75 -14.15
C ASP A 89 -130.65 -1.01 -13.50
N ARG A 90 -130.86 -0.45 -12.28
CA ARG A 90 -129.77 0.13 -11.47
C ARG A 90 -128.77 -0.93 -11.00
N ASP A 91 -129.24 -2.14 -10.72
CA ASP A 91 -128.37 -3.24 -10.28
C ASP A 91 -127.51 -3.80 -11.42
N LEU A 92 -128.03 -3.83 -12.65
CA LEU A 92 -127.27 -4.24 -13.84
C LEU A 92 -126.18 -3.21 -14.19
N LEU A 93 -126.50 -1.92 -14.18
CA LEU A 93 -125.51 -0.85 -14.39
C LEU A 93 -124.45 -0.83 -13.28
N ARG A 94 -124.84 -1.06 -12.02
CA ARG A 94 -123.90 -1.16 -10.89
C ARG A 94 -122.99 -2.38 -11.02
N ARG A 95 -123.50 -3.52 -11.51
CA ARG A 95 -122.71 -4.73 -11.80
C ARG A 95 -121.76 -4.53 -12.99
N LEU A 96 -122.19 -3.84 -14.06
CA LEU A 96 -121.33 -3.49 -15.20
C LEU A 96 -120.21 -2.54 -14.77
N GLN A 97 -120.51 -1.49 -14.01
CA GLN A 97 -119.50 -0.59 -13.44
C GLN A 97 -118.54 -1.32 -12.49
N GLN A 98 -119.03 -2.28 -11.70
CA GLN A 98 -118.17 -3.12 -10.85
C GLN A 98 -117.29 -4.06 -11.68
N CYS A 99 -117.80 -4.62 -12.78
CA CYS A 99 -117.03 -5.41 -13.73
C CYS A 99 -115.97 -4.55 -14.43
N GLU A 100 -116.32 -3.36 -14.92
CA GLU A 100 -115.39 -2.40 -15.52
C GLU A 100 -114.28 -2.00 -14.54
N LYS A 101 -114.62 -1.68 -13.29
CA LYS A 101 -113.61 -1.40 -12.25
C LYS A 101 -112.69 -2.60 -12.00
N LYS A 102 -113.22 -3.83 -11.99
CA LYS A 102 -112.42 -5.05 -11.87
C LYS A 102 -111.53 -5.28 -13.10
N PHE A 103 -112.00 -4.96 -14.30
CA PHE A 103 -111.21 -5.04 -15.53
C PHE A 103 -110.11 -3.97 -15.55
N GLN A 104 -110.40 -2.74 -15.16
CA GLN A 104 -109.42 -1.66 -15.02
C GLN A 104 -108.36 -2.01 -13.97
N GLN A 105 -108.77 -2.50 -12.79
CA GLN A 105 -107.82 -2.97 -11.77
C GLN A 105 -106.93 -4.12 -12.27
N LYS A 106 -107.49 -5.06 -13.04
CA LYS A 106 -106.71 -6.13 -13.66
C LYS A 106 -105.80 -5.62 -14.77
N ALA A 107 -106.22 -4.65 -15.56
CA ALA A 107 -105.42 -4.02 -16.60
C ALA A 107 -104.27 -3.21 -16.00
N ASP A 108 -104.52 -2.45 -14.92
CA ASP A 108 -103.52 -1.71 -14.17
C ASP A 108 -102.54 -2.66 -13.44
N ALA A 109 -103.04 -3.75 -12.88
CA ALA A 109 -102.20 -4.80 -12.30
C ALA A 109 -101.34 -5.48 -13.37
N ALA A 110 -101.90 -5.76 -14.55
CA ALA A 110 -101.16 -6.32 -15.69
C ALA A 110 -100.11 -5.32 -16.22
N ALA A 111 -100.43 -4.02 -16.29
CA ALA A 111 -99.48 -2.97 -16.66
C ALA A 111 -98.35 -2.83 -15.64
N LYS A 112 -98.66 -2.87 -14.34
CA LYS A 112 -97.65 -2.89 -13.27
C LYS A 112 -96.77 -4.14 -13.32
N LEU A 113 -97.35 -5.31 -13.59
CA LEU A 113 -96.61 -6.55 -13.77
C LEU A 113 -95.68 -6.48 -14.98
N LYS A 114 -96.16 -5.98 -16.13
CA LYS A 114 -95.31 -5.75 -17.31
C LYS A 114 -94.16 -4.80 -17.02
N ALA A 115 -94.41 -3.66 -16.39
CA ALA A 115 -93.36 -2.72 -16.00
C ALA A 115 -92.37 -3.33 -14.98
N SER A 116 -92.82 -4.21 -14.09
CA SER A 116 -91.94 -4.94 -13.17
C SER A 116 -91.11 -6.01 -13.87
N LEU A 117 -91.68 -6.72 -14.86
CA LEU A 117 -90.97 -7.68 -15.68
C LEU A 117 -89.88 -7.00 -16.50
N GLU A 118 -90.18 -5.88 -17.17
CA GLU A 118 -89.17 -5.10 -17.90
C GLU A 118 -88.02 -4.63 -17.00
N LYS A 119 -88.31 -4.22 -15.76
CA LYS A 119 -87.27 -3.85 -14.78
C LYS A 119 -86.40 -5.05 -14.38
N VAL A 120 -87.02 -6.20 -14.15
CA VAL A 120 -86.30 -7.43 -13.82
C VAL A 120 -85.46 -7.91 -15.00
N GLU A 121 -85.96 -7.80 -16.23
CA GLU A 121 -85.23 -8.13 -17.46
C GLU A 121 -84.02 -7.21 -17.67
N ARG A 122 -84.18 -5.89 -17.47
CA ARG A 122 -83.06 -4.94 -17.51
C ARG A 122 -82.02 -5.25 -16.43
N ALA A 123 -82.45 -5.47 -15.19
CA ALA A 123 -81.55 -5.85 -14.10
C ALA A 123 -80.81 -7.17 -14.39
N ARG A 124 -81.49 -8.14 -15.04
CA ARG A 124 -80.87 -9.39 -15.47
C ARG A 124 -79.81 -9.16 -16.55
N GLN A 125 -80.11 -8.35 -17.58
CA GLN A 125 -79.16 -8.01 -18.63
C GLN A 125 -77.93 -7.28 -18.06
N GLU A 126 -78.14 -6.34 -17.14
CA GLU A 126 -77.07 -5.64 -16.42
C GLU A 126 -76.20 -6.63 -15.63
N ALA A 127 -76.81 -7.55 -14.87
CA ALA A 127 -76.10 -8.58 -14.12
C ALA A 127 -75.32 -9.55 -15.02
N GLU A 128 -75.88 -9.96 -16.16
CA GLU A 128 -75.19 -10.79 -17.16
C GLU A 128 -73.99 -10.05 -17.76
N SER A 129 -74.13 -8.75 -18.05
CA SER A 129 -73.02 -7.93 -18.54
C SER A 129 -71.91 -7.73 -17.50
N ALA A 130 -72.28 -7.51 -16.24
CA ALA A 130 -71.35 -7.36 -15.12
C ALA A 130 -70.60 -8.67 -14.86
N LYS A 131 -71.29 -9.81 -14.93
CA LYS A 131 -70.68 -11.14 -14.86
C LYS A 131 -69.69 -11.37 -15.99
N GLY A 132 -70.01 -10.97 -17.23
CA GLY A 132 -69.10 -11.04 -18.37
C GLY A 132 -67.82 -10.24 -18.14
N LYS A 133 -67.95 -8.98 -17.68
CA LYS A 133 -66.80 -8.13 -17.34
C LYS A 133 -65.94 -8.73 -16.22
N ALA A 134 -66.56 -9.18 -15.14
CA ALA A 134 -65.84 -9.82 -14.03
C ALA A 134 -65.10 -11.09 -14.47
N GLN A 135 -65.66 -11.87 -15.39
CA GLN A 135 -64.98 -13.04 -15.96
C GLN A 135 -63.78 -12.66 -16.84
N GLN A 136 -63.88 -11.58 -17.61
CA GLN A 136 -62.78 -11.04 -18.41
C GLN A 136 -61.65 -10.53 -17.51
N GLU A 137 -61.98 -9.71 -16.51
CA GLU A 137 -61.02 -9.22 -15.51
C GLU A 137 -60.34 -10.37 -14.76
N ALA A 138 -61.10 -11.38 -14.34
CA ALA A 138 -60.54 -12.57 -13.69
C ALA A 138 -59.59 -13.35 -14.61
N ALA A 139 -59.87 -13.43 -15.91
CA ALA A 139 -59.00 -14.07 -16.88
C ALA A 139 -57.71 -13.28 -17.11
N GLU A 140 -57.78 -11.95 -17.18
CA GLU A 140 -56.61 -11.06 -17.28
C GLU A 140 -55.74 -11.14 -16.04
N LEU A 141 -56.33 -11.11 -14.84
CA LEU A 141 -55.60 -11.25 -13.59
C LEU A 141 -54.91 -12.62 -13.47
N ARG A 142 -55.54 -13.70 -13.93
CA ARG A 142 -54.88 -15.03 -13.98
C ARG A 142 -53.66 -15.03 -14.89
N LYS A 143 -53.73 -14.36 -16.04
CA LYS A 143 -52.58 -14.20 -16.95
C LYS A 143 -51.49 -13.31 -16.34
N ALA A 144 -51.87 -12.26 -15.63
CA ALA A 144 -50.92 -11.42 -14.92
C ALA A 144 -50.19 -12.21 -13.81
N LEU A 145 -50.93 -13.00 -13.02
CA LEU A 145 -50.37 -13.86 -11.98
C LEU A 145 -49.41 -14.91 -12.55
N SER A 146 -49.73 -15.53 -13.69
CA SER A 146 -48.82 -16.51 -14.31
C SER A 146 -47.51 -15.86 -14.77
N ARG A 147 -47.57 -14.65 -15.35
CA ARG A 147 -46.37 -13.89 -15.74
C ARG A 147 -45.50 -13.53 -14.54
N VAL A 148 -46.10 -13.06 -13.45
CA VAL A 148 -45.37 -12.74 -12.22
C VAL A 148 -44.72 -13.99 -11.63
N ALA A 149 -45.40 -15.14 -11.67
CA ALA A 149 -44.82 -16.41 -11.20
C ALA A 149 -43.62 -16.85 -12.07
N GLU A 150 -43.71 -16.67 -13.39
CA GLU A 150 -42.59 -16.92 -14.32
C GLU A 150 -41.41 -15.97 -14.03
N GLU A 151 -41.66 -14.67 -13.88
CA GLU A 151 -40.65 -13.67 -13.52
C GLU A 151 -39.99 -14.00 -12.17
N GLU A 152 -40.77 -14.39 -11.16
CA GLU A 152 -40.25 -14.80 -9.86
C GLU A 152 -39.35 -16.04 -9.99
N SER A 153 -39.74 -17.02 -10.81
CA SER A 153 -38.92 -18.20 -11.05
C SER A 153 -37.57 -17.85 -11.72
N GLN A 154 -37.59 -16.95 -12.71
CA GLN A 154 -36.38 -16.49 -13.41
C GLN A 154 -35.47 -15.68 -12.48
N LEU A 155 -36.04 -14.83 -11.64
CA LEU A 155 -35.28 -14.07 -10.67
C LEU A 155 -34.64 -14.98 -9.62
N ARG A 156 -35.34 -16.03 -9.17
CA ARG A 156 -34.78 -17.03 -8.27
C ARG A 156 -33.60 -17.77 -8.90
N THR A 157 -33.71 -18.19 -10.15
CA THR A 157 -32.58 -18.85 -10.84
C THR A 157 -31.39 -17.92 -11.02
N GLN A 158 -31.63 -16.65 -11.42
CA GLN A 158 -30.56 -15.65 -11.53
C GLN A 158 -29.88 -15.36 -10.18
N LEU A 159 -30.66 -15.36 -9.09
CA LEU A 159 -30.15 -15.17 -7.74
C LEU A 159 -29.24 -16.35 -7.34
N GLU A 160 -29.63 -17.58 -7.66
CA GLU A 160 -28.80 -18.77 -7.41
C GLU A 160 -27.51 -18.75 -8.25
N GLU A 161 -27.58 -18.41 -9.53
CA GLU A 161 -26.42 -18.27 -10.41
C GLU A 161 -25.44 -17.21 -9.92
N THR A 162 -25.94 -16.04 -9.51
CA THR A 162 -25.11 -14.96 -8.98
C THR A 162 -24.48 -15.34 -7.64
N ARG A 163 -25.19 -16.06 -6.76
CA ARG A 163 -24.61 -16.62 -5.53
C ARG A 163 -23.48 -17.60 -5.82
N GLN A 164 -23.66 -18.48 -6.80
CA GLN A 164 -22.62 -19.42 -7.20
C GLN A 164 -21.40 -18.71 -7.80
N ALA A 165 -21.62 -17.70 -8.65
CA ALA A 165 -20.56 -16.88 -9.21
C ALA A 165 -19.78 -16.13 -8.12
N LEU A 166 -20.48 -15.57 -7.13
CA LEU A 166 -19.86 -14.91 -5.99
C LEU A 166 -19.01 -15.87 -5.16
N HIS A 167 -19.50 -17.09 -4.90
CA HIS A 167 -18.73 -18.10 -4.17
C HIS A 167 -17.46 -18.52 -4.95
N LYS A 168 -17.56 -18.69 -6.27
CA LYS A 168 -16.39 -18.98 -7.13
C LYS A 168 -15.37 -17.84 -7.08
N ALA A 169 -15.82 -16.60 -7.24
CA ALA A 169 -14.96 -15.43 -7.18
C ALA A 169 -14.28 -15.28 -5.80
N GLN A 170 -14.98 -15.60 -4.70
CA GLN A 170 -14.38 -15.62 -3.37
C GLN A 170 -13.30 -16.69 -3.22
N ALA A 171 -13.54 -17.89 -3.75
CA ALA A 171 -12.56 -18.97 -3.75
C ALA A 171 -11.31 -18.60 -4.58
N GLU A 172 -11.50 -18.03 -5.76
CA GLU A 172 -10.41 -17.53 -6.61
C GLU A 172 -9.63 -16.40 -5.92
N ASN A 173 -10.32 -15.47 -5.26
CA ASN A 173 -9.63 -14.41 -4.51
C ASN A 173 -8.78 -14.99 -3.37
N ALA A 174 -9.29 -16.01 -2.66
CA ALA A 174 -8.52 -16.69 -1.62
C ALA A 174 -7.26 -17.36 -2.19
N THR A 175 -7.36 -18.06 -3.34
CA THR A 175 -6.19 -18.67 -3.99
C THR A 175 -5.20 -17.60 -4.45
N PHE A 176 -5.66 -16.50 -5.05
CA PHE A 176 -4.78 -15.39 -5.43
C PHE A 176 -4.08 -14.75 -4.22
N GLN A 177 -4.75 -14.60 -3.08
CA GLN A 177 -4.13 -14.10 -1.85
C GLN A 177 -3.02 -15.04 -1.36
N THR A 178 -3.25 -16.35 -1.37
CA THR A 178 -2.21 -17.32 -0.99
C THR A 178 -1.02 -17.31 -1.96
N ALA A 179 -1.28 -17.23 -3.26
CA ALA A 179 -0.23 -17.13 -4.28
C ALA A 179 0.58 -15.84 -4.14
N LYS A 180 -0.08 -14.71 -3.87
CA LYS A 180 0.56 -13.43 -3.59
C LYS A 180 1.49 -13.53 -2.38
N ALA A 181 1.01 -14.09 -1.27
CA ALA A 181 1.84 -14.26 -0.07
C ALA A 181 3.07 -15.15 -0.33
N ALA A 182 2.90 -16.23 -1.09
CA ALA A 182 4.02 -17.10 -1.48
C ALA A 182 5.07 -16.36 -2.34
N LEU A 183 4.62 -15.55 -3.30
CA LEU A 183 5.52 -14.72 -4.12
C LEU A 183 6.24 -13.65 -3.31
N GLU A 184 5.56 -13.01 -2.35
CA GLU A 184 6.18 -12.04 -1.45
C GLU A 184 7.30 -12.68 -0.60
N GLU A 185 7.08 -13.91 -0.10
CA GLU A 185 8.11 -14.67 0.60
C GLU A 185 9.29 -15.06 -0.32
N GLN A 186 9.02 -15.45 -1.57
CA GLN A 186 10.08 -15.73 -2.54
C GLN A 186 10.92 -14.48 -2.82
N ILE A 187 10.29 -13.32 -2.99
CA ILE A 187 11.00 -12.05 -3.18
C ILE A 187 11.85 -11.71 -1.95
N ARG A 188 11.32 -11.90 -0.74
CA ARG A 188 12.11 -11.70 0.50
C ARG A 188 13.31 -12.63 0.55
N GLY A 189 13.14 -13.90 0.20
CA GLY A 189 14.22 -14.87 0.12
C GLY A 189 15.29 -14.49 -0.91
N GLN A 190 14.88 -14.03 -2.09
CA GLN A 190 15.82 -13.58 -3.13
C GLN A 190 16.59 -12.32 -2.72
N LYS A 191 15.92 -11.34 -2.09
CA LYS A 191 16.59 -10.14 -1.55
C LYS A 191 17.69 -10.50 -0.57
N ARG A 192 17.41 -11.39 0.39
CA ARG A 192 18.42 -11.88 1.34
C ARG A 192 19.62 -12.52 0.63
N ARG A 193 19.37 -13.33 -0.41
CA ARG A 193 20.46 -13.94 -1.20
C ARG A 193 21.29 -12.89 -1.94
N VAL A 194 20.66 -11.83 -2.45
CA VAL A 194 21.39 -10.72 -3.08
C VAL A 194 22.25 -10.01 -2.03
N ASP A 195 21.70 -9.68 -0.86
CA ASP A 195 22.44 -9.04 0.22
C ASP A 195 23.64 -9.89 0.68
N GLU A 196 23.47 -11.21 0.81
CA GLU A 196 24.53 -12.16 1.14
C GLU A 196 25.63 -12.20 0.06
N LEU A 197 25.24 -12.19 -1.22
CA LEU A 197 26.19 -12.18 -2.33
C LEU A 197 26.95 -10.86 -2.41
N GLU A 198 26.28 -9.73 -2.21
CA GLU A 198 26.92 -8.40 -2.14
C GLU A 198 27.91 -8.33 -0.98
N ALA A 199 27.58 -8.88 0.18
CA ALA A 199 28.50 -8.98 1.31
C ALA A 199 29.75 -9.79 0.95
N ARG A 200 29.58 -10.96 0.30
CA ARG A 200 30.71 -11.78 -0.16
C ARG A 200 31.57 -11.07 -1.20
N VAL A 201 30.98 -10.30 -2.10
CA VAL A 201 31.75 -9.50 -3.08
C VAL A 201 32.61 -8.47 -2.36
N ARG A 202 32.05 -7.74 -1.38
CA ARG A 202 32.81 -6.77 -0.56
C ARG A 202 33.95 -7.44 0.21
N GLU A 203 33.72 -8.62 0.76
CA GLU A 203 34.77 -9.41 1.41
C GLU A 203 35.89 -9.78 0.42
N LEU A 204 35.55 -10.27 -0.77
CA LEU A 204 36.53 -10.60 -1.80
C LEU A 204 37.32 -9.38 -2.30
N GLU A 205 36.67 -8.24 -2.46
CA GLU A 205 37.32 -6.97 -2.79
C GLU A 205 38.33 -6.57 -1.72
N SER A 206 37.96 -6.66 -0.45
CA SER A 206 38.86 -6.36 0.67
C SER A 206 40.08 -7.29 0.70
N ILE A 207 39.89 -8.58 0.40
CA ILE A 207 40.98 -9.56 0.30
C ILE A 207 41.90 -9.23 -0.88
N ALA A 208 41.33 -8.80 -2.01
CA ALA A 208 42.12 -8.40 -3.19
C ALA A 208 42.97 -7.16 -2.91
N GLU A 209 42.46 -6.19 -2.16
CA GLU A 209 43.23 -5.01 -1.72
C GLU A 209 44.37 -5.40 -0.77
N GLN A 210 44.11 -6.25 0.21
CA GLN A 210 45.13 -6.77 1.12
C GLN A 210 46.23 -7.51 0.36
N LYS A 211 45.85 -8.35 -0.62
CA LYS A 211 46.79 -9.05 -1.49
C LYS A 211 47.69 -8.08 -2.25
N LYS A 212 47.12 -7.04 -2.88
CA LYS A 212 47.90 -6.00 -3.57
C LYS A 212 48.87 -5.29 -2.62
N HIS A 213 48.44 -5.00 -1.39
CA HIS A 213 49.29 -4.37 -0.39
C HIS A 213 50.49 -5.26 -0.01
N LEU A 214 50.24 -6.56 0.23
CA LEU A 214 51.28 -7.54 0.54
C LEU A 214 52.25 -7.74 -0.63
N GLU A 215 51.75 -7.80 -1.86
CA GLU A 215 52.59 -7.90 -3.07
C GLU A 215 53.52 -6.69 -3.21
N ALA A 216 53.02 -5.48 -2.93
CA ALA A 216 53.84 -4.26 -2.93
C ALA A 216 54.91 -4.28 -1.83
N GLN A 217 54.59 -4.78 -0.63
CA GLN A 217 55.56 -4.96 0.45
C GLN A 217 56.64 -5.98 0.07
N LEU A 218 56.26 -7.12 -0.52
CA LEU A 218 57.20 -8.14 -1.00
C LEU A 218 58.13 -7.59 -2.08
N TYR A 219 57.60 -6.80 -3.01
CA TYR A 219 58.41 -6.16 -4.04
C TYR A 219 59.45 -5.20 -3.43
N ARG A 220 59.05 -4.38 -2.45
CA ARG A 220 59.98 -3.51 -1.71
C ARG A 220 61.08 -4.33 -1.03
N LEU A 221 60.74 -5.39 -0.31
CA LEU A 221 61.73 -6.24 0.37
C LEU A 221 62.72 -6.88 -0.63
N LYS A 222 62.22 -7.39 -1.76
CA LYS A 222 63.09 -7.93 -2.82
C LYS A 222 64.03 -6.87 -3.41
N SER A 223 63.56 -5.64 -3.59
CA SER A 223 64.40 -4.54 -4.06
C SER A 223 65.51 -4.20 -3.05
N PHE A 224 65.23 -4.25 -1.74
CA PHE A 224 66.26 -4.09 -0.72
C PHE A 224 67.27 -5.24 -0.76
N GLN A 225 66.81 -6.48 -0.91
CA GLN A 225 67.71 -7.63 -1.00
C GLN A 225 68.67 -7.54 -2.19
N GLN A 226 68.21 -7.05 -3.34
CA GLN A 226 69.05 -6.85 -4.53
C GLN A 226 70.01 -5.65 -4.41
N ALA A 227 69.65 -4.66 -3.60
CA ALA A 227 70.47 -3.47 -3.34
C ALA A 227 71.49 -3.67 -2.20
N LEU A 228 71.38 -4.77 -1.44
CA LEU A 228 72.40 -5.12 -0.47
C LEU A 228 73.68 -5.57 -1.20
N PRO A 229 74.86 -5.04 -0.84
CA PRO A 229 76.11 -5.54 -1.37
C PRO A 229 76.25 -7.04 -1.04
N GLU A 230 76.98 -7.77 -1.89
CA GLU A 230 77.26 -9.20 -1.67
C GLU A 230 77.65 -9.46 -0.21
N PRO A 231 77.20 -10.58 0.39
CA PRO A 231 77.54 -10.89 1.78
C PRO A 231 79.06 -10.80 1.94
N PHE A 232 79.49 -10.10 3.01
CA PHE A 232 80.89 -9.91 3.34
C PHE A 232 81.60 -11.27 3.23
N PRO A 233 82.64 -11.41 2.38
CA PRO A 233 83.28 -12.70 2.19
C PRO A 233 83.73 -13.25 3.55
N PRO A 234 83.47 -14.53 3.86
CA PRO A 234 83.72 -15.08 5.18
C PRO A 234 85.20 -14.96 5.58
N GLU A 235 86.11 -14.89 4.60
CA GLU A 235 87.54 -14.67 4.82
C GLU A 235 87.87 -13.26 5.33
N ALA A 236 87.05 -12.25 5.03
CA ALA A 236 87.26 -10.88 5.50
C ALA A 236 86.96 -10.73 7.00
N LEU A 237 86.12 -11.60 7.57
CA LEU A 237 85.86 -11.65 9.02
C LEU A 237 87.08 -12.12 9.84
N LEU A 238 88.09 -12.72 9.19
CA LEU A 238 89.36 -13.12 9.83
C LEU A 238 90.40 -12.00 9.82
N ARG A 239 90.15 -10.92 9.05
CA ARG A 239 91.05 -9.77 8.92
C ARG A 239 90.52 -8.52 9.63
N VAL A 240 89.22 -8.47 9.89
CA VAL A 240 88.51 -7.32 10.44
C VAL A 240 88.08 -7.61 11.88
N LEU A 241 88.30 -6.66 12.78
CA LEU A 241 87.84 -6.73 14.17
C LEU A 241 86.33 -6.45 14.22
N VAL A 242 85.54 -7.43 14.64
CA VAL A 242 84.10 -7.32 14.82
C VAL A 242 83.81 -7.03 16.29
N LEU A 243 83.21 -5.87 16.57
CA LEU A 243 82.78 -5.44 17.91
C LEU A 243 81.25 -5.46 18.01
N ASP A 244 80.72 -6.18 19.00
CA ASP A 244 79.29 -6.19 19.31
C ASP A 244 78.92 -5.07 20.28
N TYR A 245 78.53 -3.90 19.75
CA TYR A 245 78.29 -2.69 20.54
C TYR A 245 77.21 -2.83 21.63
N PRO A 246 76.05 -3.46 21.37
CA PRO A 246 75.05 -3.75 22.40
C PRO A 246 75.59 -4.49 23.63
N ARG A 247 76.67 -5.28 23.48
CA ARG A 247 77.26 -6.06 24.57
C ARG A 247 78.34 -5.33 25.37
N LEU A 248 78.77 -4.15 24.93
CA LEU A 248 79.84 -3.39 25.61
C LEU A 248 79.41 -2.79 26.96
N GLY A 249 78.12 -2.80 27.28
CA GLY A 249 77.61 -2.23 28.53
C GLY A 249 76.09 -2.16 28.62
N GLY A 250 75.57 -2.09 29.84
CA GLY A 250 74.12 -2.03 30.09
C GLY A 250 73.51 -0.66 29.76
N LYS A 251 74.27 0.42 29.96
CA LYS A 251 73.83 1.80 29.68
C LYS A 251 74.50 2.39 28.44
N ALA A 252 73.85 3.40 27.84
CA ALA A 252 74.35 4.12 26.68
C ALA A 252 75.72 4.77 26.92
N GLU A 253 75.92 5.39 28.08
CA GLU A 253 77.20 6.01 28.46
C GLU A 253 78.33 4.98 28.59
N GLU A 254 78.04 3.88 29.29
CA GLU A 254 78.99 2.78 29.50
C GLU A 254 79.40 2.14 28.16
N ARG A 255 78.45 1.94 27.24
CA ARG A 255 78.74 1.40 25.89
C ARG A 255 79.63 2.33 25.06
N VAL A 256 79.34 3.62 25.05
CA VAL A 256 80.14 4.60 24.27
C VAL A 256 81.55 4.76 24.87
N ILE A 257 81.67 4.81 26.20
CA ILE A 257 82.95 4.89 26.88
C ILE A 257 83.77 3.63 26.61
N ALA A 258 83.19 2.44 26.79
CA ALA A 258 83.85 1.17 26.52
C ALA A 258 84.29 1.02 25.05
N LEU A 259 83.54 1.60 24.11
CA LEU A 259 83.92 1.65 22.70
C LEU A 259 85.15 2.55 22.46
N ILE A 260 85.20 3.73 23.10
CA ILE A 260 86.31 4.68 22.99
C ILE A 260 87.57 4.13 23.66
N GLU A 261 87.44 3.63 24.89
CA GLU A 261 88.53 3.03 25.66
C GLU A 261 89.03 1.75 24.98
N GLY A 262 88.12 0.94 24.44
CA GLY A 262 88.47 -0.22 23.61
C GLY A 262 89.25 0.18 22.37
N TYR A 263 88.86 1.24 21.66
CA TYR A 263 89.60 1.74 20.50
C TYR A 263 91.00 2.27 20.88
N GLN A 264 91.12 2.99 21.99
CA GLN A 264 92.41 3.47 22.49
C GLN A 264 93.33 2.31 22.89
N ALA A 265 92.79 1.31 23.60
CA ALA A 265 93.53 0.11 23.95
C ALA A 265 93.98 -0.68 22.71
N LEU A 266 93.16 -0.71 21.65
CA LEU A 266 93.54 -1.31 20.36
C LEU A 266 94.76 -0.62 19.76
N LEU A 267 94.79 0.72 19.74
CA LEU A 267 95.91 1.51 19.22
C LEU A 267 97.19 1.33 20.06
N GLU A 268 97.05 1.15 21.36
CA GLU A 268 98.17 0.90 22.29
C GLU A 268 98.63 -0.57 22.34
N GLY A 269 97.94 -1.47 21.64
CA GLY A 269 98.22 -2.91 21.66
C GLY A 269 97.92 -3.58 23.02
N LYS A 270 97.07 -2.97 23.85
CA LYS A 270 96.68 -3.46 25.18
C LYS A 270 95.31 -4.18 25.13
N GLY A 271 95.12 -5.13 26.04
CA GLY A 271 93.83 -5.79 26.23
C GLY A 271 92.81 -4.87 26.91
N HIS A 272 91.53 -5.01 26.54
CA HIS A 272 90.40 -4.26 27.09
C HIS A 272 89.17 -5.18 27.18
N PRO A 273 88.31 -5.07 28.21
CA PRO A 273 87.09 -5.89 28.34
C PRO A 273 86.11 -5.75 27.17
N ALA A 274 86.22 -4.67 26.39
CA ALA A 274 85.45 -4.51 25.15
C ALA A 274 85.77 -5.59 24.09
N PHE A 275 86.94 -6.25 24.18
CA PHE A 275 87.33 -7.30 23.24
C PHE A 275 86.82 -8.69 23.63
N ASP A 276 86.29 -8.88 24.85
CA ASP A 276 85.73 -10.16 25.31
C ASP A 276 84.47 -10.57 24.51
N HIS A 277 83.88 -9.60 23.82
CA HIS A 277 82.73 -9.77 22.94
C HIS A 277 83.09 -9.49 21.47
N SER A 278 84.33 -9.80 21.10
CA SER A 278 84.87 -9.60 19.75
C SER A 278 85.54 -10.86 19.19
N ASN A 279 85.84 -10.86 17.90
CA ASN A 279 86.62 -11.92 17.25
C ASN A 279 88.15 -11.74 17.40
N ARG A 280 88.63 -10.93 18.35
CA ARG A 280 90.06 -10.60 18.51
C ARG A 280 90.96 -11.84 18.63
N GLU A 281 90.51 -12.87 19.33
CA GLU A 281 91.25 -14.13 19.52
C GLU A 281 91.43 -14.93 18.21
N LEU A 282 90.60 -14.67 17.20
CA LEU A 282 90.61 -15.36 15.91
C LEU A 282 91.48 -14.65 14.86
N ILE A 283 91.92 -13.41 15.14
CA ILE A 283 92.70 -12.59 14.21
C ILE A 283 94.20 -12.83 14.45
N MET A 284 94.87 -13.44 13.48
CA MET A 284 96.33 -13.63 13.49
C MET A 284 97.03 -12.36 13.00
N GLY A 285 97.17 -11.36 13.88
CA GLY A 285 97.90 -10.11 13.59
C GLY A 285 97.14 -8.82 13.94
N GLU A 286 97.54 -7.71 13.32
CA GLU A 286 96.81 -6.45 13.41
C GLU A 286 95.57 -6.49 12.50
N PRO A 287 94.41 -6.02 12.99
CA PRO A 287 93.20 -6.01 12.18
C PRO A 287 93.30 -4.95 11.06
N GLU A 288 92.92 -5.31 9.84
CA GLU A 288 92.88 -4.41 8.67
C GLU A 288 91.76 -3.36 8.79
N GLY A 289 90.77 -3.59 9.66
CA GLY A 289 89.66 -2.68 9.91
C GLY A 289 88.79 -3.09 11.10
N ILE A 290 87.77 -2.29 11.40
CA ILE A 290 86.81 -2.52 12.49
C ILE A 290 85.39 -2.54 11.91
N VAL A 291 84.61 -3.58 12.22
CA VAL A 291 83.18 -3.69 11.94
C VAL A 291 82.41 -3.63 13.25
N LEU A 292 81.46 -2.71 13.30
CA LEU A 292 80.64 -2.42 14.47
C LEU A 292 79.25 -3.00 14.26
N LEU A 293 78.91 -4.05 15.02
CA LEU A 293 77.57 -4.63 15.01
C LEU A 293 76.65 -3.81 15.94
N GLY A 294 75.43 -3.55 15.49
CA GLY A 294 74.47 -2.73 16.24
C GLY A 294 74.66 -1.22 16.07
N LEU A 295 75.07 -0.77 14.88
CA LEU A 295 75.17 0.65 14.51
C LEU A 295 73.91 1.46 14.86
N GLU A 296 72.73 0.86 14.69
CA GLU A 296 71.45 1.48 15.04
C GLU A 296 71.39 1.87 16.53
N GLN A 297 71.84 0.98 17.42
CA GLN A 297 71.89 1.24 18.86
C GLN A 297 72.93 2.31 19.20
N LEU A 298 74.08 2.32 18.53
CA LEU A 298 75.09 3.38 18.68
C LEU A 298 74.53 4.75 18.28
N LEU A 299 73.82 4.83 17.16
CA LEU A 299 73.21 6.07 16.68
C LEU A 299 72.11 6.56 17.64
N LEU A 300 71.31 5.64 18.20
CA LEU A 300 70.32 5.96 19.22
C LEU A 300 70.96 6.45 20.52
N ASP A 301 72.00 5.77 20.99
CA ASP A 301 72.73 6.14 22.20
C ASP A 301 73.40 7.52 22.03
N LEU A 302 74.11 7.77 20.93
CA LEU A 302 74.71 9.06 20.61
C LEU A 302 73.67 10.19 20.49
N ALA A 303 72.48 9.89 19.97
CA ALA A 303 71.38 10.86 19.93
C ALA A 303 70.79 11.17 21.32
N GLY A 304 70.85 10.19 22.24
CA GLY A 304 70.38 10.29 23.62
C GLY A 304 71.41 10.85 24.62
N LEU A 305 72.70 10.86 24.28
CA LEU A 305 73.75 11.36 25.16
C LEU A 305 73.68 12.88 25.39
N PRO A 306 73.98 13.35 26.62
CA PRO A 306 74.00 14.77 26.95
C PRO A 306 75.06 15.54 26.13
N LEU A 307 76.06 14.86 25.55
CA LEU A 307 77.09 15.46 24.69
C LEU A 307 76.52 15.99 23.37
N ALA A 308 75.60 15.28 22.72
CA ALA A 308 74.97 15.75 21.49
C ALA A 308 74.05 16.95 21.75
N ARG A 309 73.37 16.93 22.89
CA ARG A 309 72.61 18.09 23.39
C ARG A 309 73.55 19.25 23.73
N TRP A 310 74.67 19.00 24.39
CA TRP A 310 75.67 19.99 24.78
C TRP A 310 76.33 20.64 23.55
N LEU A 311 76.83 19.84 22.59
CA LEU A 311 77.42 20.32 21.34
C LEU A 311 76.43 21.13 20.52
N ARG A 312 75.16 20.71 20.42
CA ARG A 312 74.12 21.52 19.77
C ARG A 312 73.89 22.83 20.51
N THR A 313 73.75 22.81 21.84
CA THR A 313 73.58 24.05 22.61
C THR A 313 74.79 24.96 22.54
N HIS A 314 76.00 24.41 22.45
CA HIS A 314 77.24 25.18 22.31
C HIS A 314 77.38 25.76 20.90
N ALA A 315 77.07 24.98 19.86
CA ALA A 315 77.00 25.44 18.48
C ALA A 315 75.96 26.56 18.34
N PHE A 316 74.75 26.38 18.88
CA PHE A 316 73.73 27.43 18.88
C PHE A 316 74.12 28.68 19.69
N ARG A 317 74.87 28.51 20.80
CA ARG A 317 75.41 29.66 21.55
C ARG A 317 76.48 30.40 20.77
N LEU A 318 77.39 29.69 20.09
CA LEU A 318 78.41 30.29 19.24
C LEU A 318 77.78 30.97 18.01
N GLU A 319 76.80 30.33 17.36
CA GLU A 319 76.03 30.93 16.28
C GLU A 319 75.27 32.18 16.75
N ALA A 320 74.67 32.16 17.94
CA ALA A 320 73.98 33.33 18.48
C ALA A 320 74.93 34.48 18.86
N LEU A 321 76.18 34.18 19.24
CA LEU A 321 77.23 35.19 19.46
C LEU A 321 77.77 35.76 18.15
N LEU A 322 77.83 34.95 17.08
CA LEU A 322 78.27 35.37 15.75
C LEU A 322 77.16 36.11 14.97
N LEU A 323 75.89 35.84 15.29
CA LEU A 323 74.70 36.43 14.68
C LEU A 323 74.02 37.38 15.68
N GLU A 324 74.70 38.47 16.05
CA GLU A 324 74.10 39.50 16.89
C GLU A 324 72.76 39.98 16.30
N GLY A 325 71.65 39.70 17.00
CA GLY A 325 70.33 40.28 16.70
C GLY A 325 69.27 39.37 16.07
N ARG A 326 69.55 38.09 15.76
CA ARG A 326 68.49 37.13 15.34
C ARG A 326 68.53 35.85 16.17
N ARG A 327 67.46 35.60 16.95
CA ARG A 327 67.27 34.33 17.66
C ARG A 327 67.00 33.21 16.63
N PRO A 328 67.81 32.14 16.58
CA PRO A 328 67.48 30.98 15.75
C PRO A 328 66.30 30.22 16.39
N SER A 329 65.22 30.01 15.63
CA SER A 329 64.10 29.14 16.04
C SER A 329 64.45 27.69 15.74
N SER A 330 64.47 26.82 16.75
CA SER A 330 64.68 25.39 16.52
C SER A 330 63.43 24.75 15.87
N PRO A 331 63.58 23.86 14.88
CA PRO A 331 62.45 23.22 14.18
C PRO A 331 61.69 22.17 15.01
N ARG A 332 62.06 21.96 16.28
CA ARG A 332 61.40 20.98 17.18
C ARG A 332 60.54 21.62 18.26
N VAL A 333 60.44 22.94 18.32
CA VAL A 333 59.44 23.64 19.16
C VAL A 333 58.22 23.92 18.28
N ARG A 334 57.45 22.87 17.98
CA ARG A 334 56.01 23.02 17.88
C ARG A 334 55.48 22.68 19.26
N GLU A 335 55.35 23.71 20.09
CA GLU A 335 54.57 23.63 21.32
C GLU A 335 53.10 23.44 20.90
N GLU A 336 52.46 22.42 21.48
CA GLU A 336 51.00 22.35 21.59
C GLU A 336 50.48 23.47 22.50
#